data_AF-A0A0P8C6G0-F1
#
_entry.id   AF-A0A0P8C6G0-F1
#
_cell.length_a   1.000
_cell.length_b   1.000
_cell.length_c   1.000
_cell.angle_alpha   90.00
_cell.angle_beta   90.00
_cell.angle_gamma   90.00
#
_symmetry.space_group_name_H-M   'P 1'
#
loop_
_entity.id
_entity.type
_entity.pdbx_description
1 polymer ?
#
loop_
_entity_poly.entity_id
_entity_poly.type
_entity_poly.pdbx_seq_one_letter_code
_entity_poly.pdbx_strand_id
1 'polypeptide(L)'
;MKRKELSEASVRRNYAFSQRTIENFNWLIGHRIYRNETEAIDLAVERMRTIYEMRDEESKTSIPEKPDDAKTSKKVKTCDN
;
A
#
# COMPACT_ATOMS: atom_id res chain seq x y z
N MET A 1 6.33 3.39 -24.54
CA MET A 1 5.54 2.18 -24.85
C MET A 1 4.14 2.34 -24.28
N LYS A 2 3.08 2.24 -25.09
CA LYS A 2 1.70 2.21 -24.58
C LYS A 2 1.45 0.84 -23.96
N ARG A 3 1.06 0.77 -22.68
CA ARG A 3 0.63 -0.48 -22.05
C ARG A 3 -0.63 -0.96 -22.79
N LYS A 4 -0.62 -2.18 -23.32
CA LYS A 4 -1.85 -2.82 -23.80
C LYS A 4 -2.72 -3.07 -22.58
N GLU A 5 -3.87 -2.41 -22.50
CA GLU A 5 -4.88 -2.76 -21.50
C GLU A 5 -5.37 -4.18 -21.81
N LEU A 6 -4.99 -5.12 -20.96
CA LEU A 6 -5.53 -6.47 -21.00
C LEU A 6 -6.94 -6.42 -20.44
N SER A 7 -7.91 -7.00 -21.15
CA SER A 7 -9.26 -7.14 -20.61
C SER A 7 -9.23 -8.02 -19.37
N GLU A 8 -10.03 -7.68 -18.36
CA GLU A 8 -10.12 -8.42 -17.09
C GLU A 8 -10.36 -9.92 -17.31
N ALA A 9 -11.24 -10.28 -18.25
CA ALA A 9 -11.51 -11.67 -18.63
C ALA A 9 -10.29 -12.40 -19.21
N SER A 10 -9.33 -11.69 -19.81
CA SER A 10 -8.08 -12.28 -20.31
C SER A 10 -7.07 -12.47 -19.18
N VAL A 11 -7.01 -11.54 -18.23
CA VAL A 11 -6.16 -11.67 -17.04
C VAL A 11 -6.64 -12.85 -16.19
N ARG A 12 -7.95 -12.94 -15.92
CA ARG A 12 -8.55 -14.05 -15.14
C ARG A 12 -8.32 -15.42 -15.76
N ARG A 13 -8.37 -15.53 -17.09
CA ARG A 13 -8.13 -16.81 -17.80
C ARG A 13 -6.67 -17.25 -17.81
N ASN A 14 -5.73 -16.31 -17.76
CA ASN A 14 -4.30 -16.59 -17.85
C ASN A 14 -3.59 -16.56 -16.48
N TYR A 15 -4.32 -16.29 -15.39
CA TYR A 15 -3.73 -16.27 -14.06
C TYR A 15 -3.60 -17.69 -13.52
N ALA A 16 -2.38 -18.23 -13.58
CA ALA A 16 -2.06 -19.51 -12.97
C ALA A 16 -1.54 -19.29 -11.54
N PHE A 17 -2.32 -19.72 -10.54
CA PHE A 17 -1.85 -19.77 -9.17
C PHE A 17 -0.76 -20.83 -8.98
N SER A 18 0.18 -20.58 -8.07
CA SER A 18 1.14 -21.61 -7.69
C SER A 18 0.45 -22.79 -7.00
N GLN A 19 1.03 -23.98 -7.08
CA GLN A 19 0.49 -25.18 -6.42
C GLN A 19 0.27 -24.96 -4.92
N ARG A 20 1.22 -24.31 -4.24
CA ARG A 20 1.11 -23.93 -2.82
C ARG A 20 -0.08 -23.01 -2.55
N THR A 21 -0.34 -22.06 -3.45
CA THR A 21 -1.48 -21.14 -3.33
C THR A 21 -2.80 -21.89 -3.42
N ILE A 22 -2.90 -22.84 -4.36
CA ILE A 22 -4.08 -23.69 -4.55
C ILE A 22 -4.31 -24.55 -3.30
N GLU A 23 -3.27 -25.17 -2.76
CA GLU A 23 -3.34 -25.97 -1.52
C GLU A 23 -3.83 -25.13 -0.31
N ASN A 24 -3.34 -23.90 -0.18
CA ASN A 24 -3.79 -22.99 0.86
C ASN A 24 -5.28 -22.63 0.70
N PHE A 25 -5.75 -22.36 -0.52
CA PHE A 25 -7.17 -22.10 -0.76
C PHE A 25 -8.03 -23.31 -0.39
N ASN A 26 -7.63 -24.52 -0.81
CA ASN A 26 -8.31 -25.75 -0.44
C ASN A 26 -8.36 -25.96 1.08
N TRP A 27 -7.26 -25.68 1.78
CA TRP A 27 -7.23 -25.76 3.24
C TRP A 27 -8.21 -24.76 3.88
N LEU A 28 -8.23 -23.51 3.42
CA LEU A 28 -9.11 -22.46 3.94
C LEU A 28 -10.60 -22.78 3.71
N ILE A 29 -10.93 -23.29 2.52
CA ILE A 29 -12.30 -23.72 2.16
C ILE A 29 -12.69 -24.96 2.96
N GLY A 30 -11.79 -25.94 3.09
CA GLY A 30 -12.00 -27.15 3.88
C GLY A 30 -12.28 -26.85 5.36
N HIS A 31 -11.68 -25.80 5.90
CA HIS A 31 -11.93 -25.31 7.27
C HIS A 31 -13.12 -24.34 7.37
N ARG A 32 -13.87 -24.14 6.28
CA ARG A 32 -15.03 -23.24 6.20
C ARG A 32 -14.72 -21.79 6.57
N ILE A 33 -13.47 -21.37 6.41
CA ILE A 33 -13.07 -19.96 6.60
C ILE A 33 -13.65 -19.11 5.45
N TYR A 34 -13.66 -19.68 4.24
CA TYR A 34 -14.32 -19.11 3.07
C TYR A 34 -15.20 -20.17 2.40
N ARG A 35 -16.25 -19.75 1.70
CA ARG A 35 -17.20 -20.64 1.01
C ARG A 35 -16.63 -21.19 -0.30
N ASN A 36 -15.80 -20.41 -0.98
CA ASN A 36 -15.16 -20.76 -2.25
C ASN A 36 -13.91 -19.92 -2.52
N GLU A 37 -13.20 -20.24 -3.61
CA GLU A 37 -11.98 -19.54 -4.02
C GLU A 37 -12.24 -18.07 -4.37
N THR A 38 -13.37 -17.76 -5.02
CA THR A 38 -13.72 -16.39 -5.42
C THR A 38 -13.86 -15.47 -4.22
N GLU A 39 -14.61 -15.89 -3.19
CA GLU A 39 -14.77 -15.12 -1.96
C GLU A 39 -13.42 -14.89 -1.26
N ALA A 40 -12.55 -15.91 -1.23
CA ALA A 40 -11.22 -15.78 -0.65
C ALA A 40 -10.33 -14.77 -1.41
N ILE A 41 -10.41 -14.75 -2.74
CA ILE A 41 -9.67 -13.82 -3.60
C ILE A 41 -10.21 -12.39 -3.43
N ASP A 42 -11.52 -12.20 -3.47
CA ASP A 42 -12.14 -10.88 -3.35
C ASP A 42 -11.77 -10.21 -2.02
N LEU A 43 -11.88 -10.94 -0.90
CA LEU A 43 -11.46 -10.46 0.42
C LEU A 43 -9.97 -10.16 0.50
N ALA A 44 -9.12 -10.94 -0.16
CA ALA A 44 -7.69 -10.67 -0.20
C ALA A 44 -7.37 -9.39 -0.98
N VAL A 45 -8.07 -9.14 -2.09
CA VAL A 45 -7.93 -7.92 -2.90
C VAL A 45 -8.41 -6.70 -2.11
N GLU A 46 -9.56 -6.78 -1.44
CA GLU A 46 -10.06 -5.70 -0.60
C GLU A 46 -9.07 -5.35 0.52
N ARG A 47 -8.54 -6.36 1.23
CA ARG A 47 -7.54 -6.13 2.28
C ARG A 47 -6.26 -5.49 1.74
N MET A 48 -5.76 -5.94 0.59
CA MET A 48 -4.59 -5.34 -0.04
C MET A 48 -4.87 -3.88 -0.39
N ARG A 49 -6.04 -3.58 -0.98
CA ARG A 49 -6.45 -2.22 -1.31
C ARG A 49 -6.45 -1.31 -0.09
N THR A 50 -7.08 -1.73 1.01
CA THR A 50 -7.11 -0.96 2.27
C THR A 50 -5.71 -0.68 2.79
N ILE A 51 -4.81 -1.66 2.78
CA ILE A 51 -3.42 -1.46 3.22
C ILE A 51 -2.69 -0.41 2.36
N TYR A 52 -2.90 -0.42 1.04
CA TYR A 52 -2.30 0.57 0.16
C TYR A 52 -2.89 1.97 0.35
N GLU A 53 -4.21 2.08 0.48
CA GLU A 53 -4.88 3.37 0.75
C GLU A 53 -4.39 3.99 2.08
N MET A 54 -4.24 3.19 3.13
CA MET A 54 -3.68 3.66 4.40
C MET A 54 -2.24 4.15 4.27
N ARG A 55 -1.40 3.46 3.50
CA ARG A 55 0.00 3.88 3.26
C ARG A 55 0.10 5.19 2.47
N ASP A 56 -0.80 5.39 1.51
CA ASP A 56 -0.87 6.64 0.74
C ASP A 56 -1.28 7.81 1.63
N GLU A 57 -2.20 7.61 2.57
CA GLU A 57 -2.60 8.65 3.53
C GLU A 57 -1.52 8.94 4.61
N GLU A 58 -0.81 7.91 5.11
CA GLU A 58 0.37 8.09 5.98
C GLU A 58 1.50 8.86 5.26
N SER A 59 1.66 8.65 3.95
CA SER A 59 2.64 9.36 3.13
C SER A 59 2.26 10.84 2.89
N LYS A 60 0.98 11.21 2.99
CA LYS A 60 0.50 12.59 2.83
C LYS A 60 0.58 13.40 4.12
N THR A 61 0.50 12.74 5.28
CA THR A 61 0.55 13.38 6.61
C THR A 61 1.98 13.58 7.14
N SER A 62 2.98 13.08 6.43
CA SER A 62 4.40 13.15 6.82
C SER A 62 5.15 14.36 6.25
N ILE A 63 4.44 15.43 5.83
CA ILE A 63 5.08 16.74 5.59
C ILE A 63 5.45 17.32 6.96
N PRO A 64 6.74 17.50 7.29
CA PRO A 64 7.11 18.27 8.47
C PRO A 64 6.79 19.73 8.15
N GLU A 65 5.81 20.32 8.84
CA GLU A 65 5.82 21.77 9.03
C GLU A 65 7.14 22.10 9.73
N LYS A 66 8.10 22.63 8.98
CA LYS A 66 9.20 23.36 9.59
C LYS A 66 8.57 24.56 10.31
N PRO A 67 8.71 24.70 11.63
CA PRO A 67 8.51 26.00 12.22
C PRO A 67 9.66 26.88 11.72
N ASP A 68 9.33 27.84 10.85
CA ASP A 68 10.24 28.91 10.43
C ASP A 68 10.84 29.55 11.70
N ASP A 69 12.17 29.47 11.79
CA ASP A 69 12.98 29.97 12.90
C ASP A 69 12.66 31.44 13.18
N ALA A 70 12.02 31.68 14.33
CA ALA A 70 11.83 33.02 14.84
C ALA A 70 13.17 33.63 15.29
N LYS A 71 13.45 34.81 14.72
CA LYS A 71 14.29 35.90 15.26
C LYS A 71 15.81 35.76 15.11
N THR A 72 16.27 36.32 14.00
CA THR A 72 17.38 37.27 13.92
C THR A 72 17.51 38.10 15.20
N SER A 73 18.56 37.87 15.99
CA SER A 73 19.03 38.81 17.01
C SER A 73 20.53 39.05 16.84
N LYS A 74 20.85 40.34 16.81
CA LYS A 74 22.08 40.96 16.30
C LYS A 74 23.35 40.48 16.99
N LYS A 75 24.36 40.22 16.15
CA LYS A 75 25.78 40.17 16.46
C LYS A 75 26.21 41.48 17.15
N VAL A 76 26.52 41.42 18.44
CA VAL A 76 27.24 42.51 19.12
C VAL A 76 28.74 42.27 18.93
N LYS A 77 29.36 43.14 18.13
CA LYS A 77 30.82 43.36 18.14
C LYS A 77 31.15 44.13 19.42
N THR A 78 32.13 43.66 20.18
CA THR A 78 32.94 44.52 21.04
C THR A 78 34.41 44.18 20.79
N CYS A 79 35.08 45.06 20.07
CA CYS A 79 36.52 45.29 20.21
C CYS A 79 36.72 46.39 21.28
N ASP A 80 37.98 46.62 21.64
CA ASP A 80 38.55 47.58 22.62
C ASP A 80 38.67 46.99 24.04
N ASN A 81 39.85 46.85 24.67
CA ASN A 81 41.19 47.44 24.48
C ASN A 81 42.28 46.39 24.73
#